data_AF-A0A846DRN1-F1
#
_entry.id   AF-A0A846DRN1-F1
#
_cell.length_a   1.000
_cell.length_b   1.000
_cell.length_c   1.000
_cell.angle_alpha   90.00
_cell.angle_beta   90.00
_cell.angle_gamma   90.00
#
_symmetry.space_group_name_H-M   'P 1'
#
loop_
_entity.id
_entity.type
_entity.pdbx_description
1 polymer ?
#
loop_
_entity_poly.entity_id
_entity_poly.type
_entity_poly.pdbx_seq_one_letter_code
_entity_poly.pdbx_strand_id
1 'polypeptide(L)'
;QDQEVYLTTLTLDNRKDGIVQLSIPKTVPLTMGKEYKWFFVLVCDPQERSRDHWVQGILQRTELSPQLALNLDQEQNTLEQAKLYADALIWQETVTTVAQLRDSQPQAWVDLIKSVGLEAIANKPFVNCCTASN
;
A
#
# COMPACT_ATOMS: atom_id res chain seq x y z
N GLN A 1 3.07 -19.58 17.53
CA GLN A 1 3.98 -19.77 16.39
C GLN A 1 3.56 -18.79 15.32
N ASP A 2 4.46 -17.92 14.88
CA ASP A 2 4.19 -17.02 13.77
C ASP A 2 4.22 -17.85 12.48
N GLN A 3 3.06 -18.00 11.84
CA GLN A 3 2.92 -18.75 10.59
C GLN A 3 3.12 -17.78 9.42
N GLU A 4 4.05 -18.10 8.52
CA GLU A 4 4.21 -17.37 7.27
C GLU A 4 2.96 -17.58 6.40
N VAL A 5 2.32 -16.48 6.02
CA VAL A 5 1.09 -16.47 5.21
C VAL A 5 1.41 -16.15 3.76
N TYR A 6 2.41 -15.32 3.52
CA TYR A 6 2.86 -14.90 2.21
C TYR A 6 4.28 -14.35 2.29
N LEU A 7 5.14 -14.78 1.38
CA LEU A 7 6.47 -14.24 1.16
C LEU A 7 6.72 -14.15 -0.34
N THR A 8 7.31 -13.05 -0.79
CA THR A 8 7.74 -12.88 -2.18
C THR A 8 9.01 -12.05 -2.22
N THR A 9 9.84 -12.29 -3.23
CA THR A 9 11.00 -11.47 -3.53
C THR A 9 10.76 -10.72 -4.84
N LEU A 10 11.04 -9.43 -4.81
CA LEU A 10 10.82 -8.52 -5.91
C LEU A 10 12.16 -8.02 -6.42
N THR A 11 12.42 -8.21 -7.71
CA THR A 11 13.66 -7.72 -8.31
C THR A 11 13.51 -6.27 -8.75
N LEU A 12 14.37 -5.41 -8.23
CA LEU A 12 14.42 -3.99 -8.60
C LEU A 12 15.25 -3.82 -9.88
N ASP A 13 14.62 -4.10 -11.03
CA ASP A 13 15.29 -4.07 -12.34
C ASP A 13 15.81 -2.67 -12.71
N ASN A 14 15.11 -1.63 -12.24
CA ASN A 14 15.45 -0.23 -12.48
C ASN A 14 15.72 0.46 -11.16
N ARG A 15 17.00 0.74 -10.85
CA ARG A 15 17.46 1.49 -9.66
C ARG A 15 17.11 2.99 -9.71
N LYS A 16 15.94 3.34 -10.22
CA LYS A 16 15.42 4.71 -10.22
C LYS A 16 14.74 4.96 -8.89
N ASP A 17 14.99 6.12 -8.32
CA ASP A 17 14.27 6.60 -7.16
C ASP A 17 12.80 6.87 -7.53
N GLY A 18 11.87 6.40 -6.69
CA GLY A 18 10.46 6.42 -7.06
C GLY A 18 9.54 5.81 -6.00
N ILE A 19 8.25 5.84 -6.32
CA ILE A 19 7.18 5.16 -5.59
C ILE A 19 6.86 3.87 -6.31
N VAL A 20 6.81 2.79 -5.53
CA VAL A 20 6.51 1.44 -6.00
C VAL A 20 5.12 1.05 -5.50
N GLN A 21 4.28 0.53 -6.39
CA GLN A 21 3.01 -0.09 -6.03
C GLN A 21 3.19 -1.60 -5.95
N LEU A 22 2.86 -2.17 -4.78
CA LEU A 22 2.86 -3.61 -4.56
C LEU A 22 1.44 -4.11 -4.37
N SER A 23 1.09 -5.18 -5.07
CA SER A 23 -0.21 -5.83 -4.94
C SER A 23 -0.03 -7.21 -4.33
N ILE A 24 -0.66 -7.43 -3.18
CA ILE A 24 -0.73 -8.78 -2.59
C ILE A 24 -1.72 -9.61 -3.40
N PRO A 25 -1.36 -10.84 -3.83
CA PRO A 25 -2.27 -11.69 -4.58
C PRO A 25 -3.56 -11.96 -3.81
N LYS A 26 -4.71 -11.91 -4.50
CA LYS A 26 -6.03 -12.21 -3.91
C LYS A 26 -6.15 -13.66 -3.39
N THR A 27 -5.23 -14.53 -3.78
CA THR A 27 -5.12 -15.92 -3.31
C THR A 27 -4.62 -16.04 -1.88
N VAL A 28 -4.05 -14.97 -1.30
CA VAL A 28 -3.57 -14.95 0.09
C VAL A 28 -4.79 -14.81 1.02
N PRO A 29 -5.12 -15.83 1.84
CA PRO A 29 -6.34 -15.83 2.62
C PRO A 29 -6.16 -15.05 3.93
N LEU A 30 -6.44 -13.75 3.90
CA LEU A 30 -6.53 -12.93 5.11
C LEU A 30 -7.90 -13.08 5.76
N THR A 31 -7.92 -13.59 6.99
CA THR A 31 -9.09 -13.76 7.84
C THR A 31 -9.54 -12.41 8.40
N MET A 32 -10.86 -12.16 8.37
CA MET A 32 -11.46 -10.97 8.98
C MET A 32 -11.10 -10.87 10.45
N GLY A 33 -10.75 -9.66 10.91
CA GLY A 33 -10.48 -9.40 12.32
C GLY A 33 -9.14 -9.92 12.84
N LYS A 34 -8.39 -10.70 12.04
CA LYS A 34 -7.06 -11.20 12.42
C LYS A 34 -5.97 -10.20 12.07
N GLU A 35 -5.10 -9.93 13.04
CA GLU A 35 -3.89 -9.15 12.83
C GLU A 35 -2.77 -10.01 12.23
N TYR A 36 -2.07 -9.45 11.26
CA TYR A 36 -0.93 -10.03 10.57
C TYR A 36 0.26 -9.08 10.70
N LYS A 37 1.42 -9.59 11.10
CA LYS A 37 2.67 -8.83 11.02
C LYS A 37 3.22 -8.93 9.60
N TRP A 38 3.55 -7.79 9.01
CA TRP A 38 4.22 -7.74 7.72
C TRP A 38 5.59 -7.10 7.87
N PHE A 39 6.52 -7.49 6.99
CA PHE A 39 7.86 -6.96 6.91
C PHE A 39 8.17 -6.62 5.45
N PHE A 40 8.86 -5.51 5.22
CA PHE A 40 9.42 -5.18 3.93
C PHE A 40 10.91 -4.95 4.11
N VAL A 41 11.72 -5.69 3.34
CA VAL A 41 13.18 -5.72 3.48
C VAL A 41 13.80 -5.34 2.14
N LEU A 42 14.61 -4.29 2.16
CA LEU A 42 15.48 -3.92 1.06
C LEU A 42 16.82 -4.65 1.23
N VAL A 43 17.01 -5.70 0.43
CA VAL A 43 18.27 -6.46 0.41
C VAL A 43 19.30 -5.70 -0.40
N CYS A 44 20.28 -5.10 0.29
CA CYS A 44 21.34 -4.31 -0.36
C CYS A 44 22.51 -5.19 -0.79
N ASP A 45 22.87 -6.18 0.03
CA ASP A 45 23.90 -7.18 -0.26
C ASP A 45 23.43 -8.57 0.16
N PRO A 46 23.14 -9.48 -0.78
CA PRO A 46 22.71 -10.84 -0.47
C PRO A 46 23.69 -11.64 0.39
N GLN A 47 24.99 -11.30 0.39
CA GLN A 47 26.02 -11.97 1.18
C GLN A 47 26.17 -11.37 2.59
N GLU A 48 25.70 -10.14 2.82
CA GLU A 48 25.83 -9.44 4.09
C GLU A 48 24.51 -8.76 4.48
N ARG A 49 23.56 -9.59 4.93
CA ARG A 49 22.19 -9.21 5.27
C ARG A 49 22.08 -8.30 6.51
N SER A 50 23.15 -8.16 7.31
CA SER A 50 23.15 -7.23 8.47
C SER A 50 22.99 -5.77 8.06
N ARG A 51 23.20 -5.45 6.78
CA ARG A 51 23.06 -4.11 6.19
C ARG A 51 21.70 -3.84 5.55
N ASP A 52 20.77 -4.80 5.64
CA ASP A 52 19.45 -4.62 5.07
C ASP A 52 18.68 -3.50 5.79
N HIS A 53 18.02 -2.67 5.00
CA HIS A 53 17.01 -1.76 5.52
C HIS A 53 15.67 -2.46 5.54
N TRP A 54 14.93 -2.34 6.64
CA TRP A 54 13.62 -2.97 6.74
C TRP A 54 12.64 -2.12 7.55
N VAL A 55 11.37 -2.34 7.27
CA VAL A 55 10.24 -1.79 8.01
C VAL A 55 9.26 -2.91 8.29
N GLN A 56 8.44 -2.73 9.32
CA GLN A 56 7.39 -3.67 9.70
C GLN A 56 6.12 -2.95 10.12
N GLY A 57 5.02 -3.67 10.14
CA GLY A 57 3.76 -3.16 10.66
C GLY A 57 2.74 -4.25 10.89
N ILE A 58 1.54 -3.80 11.27
CA ILE A 58 0.36 -4.65 11.41
C ILE A 58 -0.57 -4.40 10.21
N LEU A 59 -1.11 -5.49 9.68
CA LEU A 59 -2.16 -5.51 8.68
C LEU A 59 -3.35 -6.28 9.26
N GLN A 60 -4.54 -5.73 9.13
CA GLN A 60 -5.77 -6.40 9.53
C GLN A 60 -6.82 -6.19 8.46
N ARG A 61 -7.48 -7.27 8.04
CA ARG A 61 -8.64 -7.16 7.16
C ARG A 61 -9.86 -6.80 8.02
N THR A 62 -10.40 -5.60 7.82
CA THR A 62 -11.56 -5.10 8.55
C THR A 62 -12.85 -5.23 7.75
N GLU A 63 -13.96 -5.52 8.42
CA GLU A 63 -15.28 -5.42 7.80
C GLU A 63 -15.64 -3.95 7.62
N LEU A 64 -16.27 -3.65 6.48
CA LEU A 64 -16.89 -2.35 6.29
C LEU A 64 -18.18 -2.32 7.12
N SER A 65 -18.45 -1.19 7.78
CA SER A 65 -19.77 -0.99 8.38
C SER A 65 -20.84 -1.01 7.27
N PRO A 66 -22.08 -1.46 7.56
CA PRO A 66 -23.14 -1.49 6.55
C PRO A 66 -23.38 -0.12 5.89
N GLN A 67 -23.25 0.97 6.66
CA GLN A 67 -23.40 2.32 6.15
C GLN A 67 -22.25 2.70 5.20
N LEU A 68 -21.00 2.37 5.56
CA LEU A 68 -19.85 2.66 4.72
C LEU A 68 -19.94 1.87 3.40
N ALA A 69 -20.32 0.60 3.47
CA ALA A 69 -20.54 -0.23 2.28
C ALA A 69 -21.60 0.37 1.35
N LEU A 70 -22.75 0.78 1.89
CA LEU A 70 -23.80 1.44 1.11
C LEU A 70 -23.31 2.75 0.48
N ASN A 71 -22.60 3.59 1.22
CA ASN A 71 -22.08 4.85 0.72
C ASN A 71 -21.07 4.63 -0.42
N LEU A 72 -20.18 3.63 -0.29
CA LEU A 72 -19.22 3.27 -1.32
C LEU A 72 -19.89 2.72 -2.58
N ASP A 73 -20.96 1.93 -2.43
CA ASP A 73 -21.73 1.40 -3.57
C ASP A 73 -22.49 2.49 -4.35
N GLN A 74 -22.89 3.56 -3.66
CA GLN A 74 -23.65 4.67 -4.26
C GLN A 74 -22.74 5.77 -4.86
N GLU A 75 -21.53 5.94 -4.32
CA GLU A 75 -20.60 6.96 -4.76
C GLU A 75 -19.88 6.56 -6.04
N GLN A 76 -19.99 7.37 -7.09
CA GLN A 76 -19.37 7.13 -8.39
C GLN A 76 -18.03 7.87 -8.54
N ASN A 77 -17.79 8.90 -7.73
CA ASN A 77 -16.56 9.66 -7.74
C ASN A 77 -15.50 8.95 -6.88
N THR A 78 -14.45 8.47 -7.54
CA THR A 78 -13.34 7.75 -6.88
C THR A 78 -12.62 8.58 -5.80
N LEU A 79 -12.55 9.91 -5.93
CA LEU A 79 -11.96 10.74 -4.88
C LEU A 79 -12.86 10.79 -3.64
N GLU A 80 -14.18 10.89 -3.83
CA GLU A 80 -15.14 10.83 -2.72
C GLU A 80 -15.14 9.44 -2.05
N GLN A 81 -15.02 8.36 -2.81
CA GLN A 81 -14.78 7.02 -2.25
C GLN A 81 -13.50 6.98 -1.40
N ALA A 82 -12.41 7.60 -1.84
CA ALA A 82 -11.17 7.67 -1.08
C ALA A 82 -11.33 8.42 0.25
N LYS A 83 -12.12 9.50 0.26
CA LYS A 83 -12.48 10.25 1.48
C LYS A 83 -13.33 9.41 2.43
N LEU A 84 -14.29 8.64 1.92
CA LEU A 84 -15.08 7.71 2.74
C LEU A 84 -14.18 6.66 3.44
N TYR A 85 -13.18 6.12 2.75
CA TYR A 85 -12.18 5.25 3.37
C TYR A 85 -11.34 5.99 4.42
N ALA A 86 -10.94 7.24 4.14
CA ALA A 86 -10.13 8.03 5.04
C ALA A 86 -10.86 8.36 6.34
N ASP A 87 -12.14 8.76 6.25
CA ASP A 87 -13.02 9.04 7.38
C ASP A 87 -13.26 7.80 8.25
N ALA A 88 -13.25 6.62 7.62
CA ALA A 88 -13.32 5.33 8.30
C ALA A 88 -11.96 4.82 8.82
N LEU A 89 -10.89 5.61 8.70
CA LEU A 89 -9.52 5.24 9.09
C LEU A 89 -8.96 4.02 8.37
N ILE A 90 -9.45 3.75 7.16
CA ILE A 90 -9.04 2.63 6.31
C ILE A 90 -7.91 3.11 5.38
N TRP A 91 -6.72 3.25 5.96
CA TRP A 91 -5.57 3.91 5.31
C TRP A 91 -5.12 3.25 4.01
N GLN A 92 -5.08 1.91 3.94
CA GLN A 92 -4.55 1.19 2.77
C GLN A 92 -5.42 1.44 1.53
N GLU A 93 -6.74 1.42 1.70
CA GLU A 93 -7.72 1.71 0.68
C GLU A 93 -7.67 3.20 0.31
N THR A 94 -7.58 4.12 1.28
CA THR A 94 -7.39 5.55 0.99
C THR A 94 -6.18 5.81 0.08
N VAL A 95 -4.99 5.34 0.48
CA VAL A 95 -3.75 5.65 -0.26
C VAL A 95 -3.73 4.98 -1.63
N THR A 96 -4.25 3.76 -1.75
CA THR A 96 -4.31 3.04 -3.03
C THR A 96 -5.34 3.64 -3.99
N THR A 97 -6.50 4.07 -3.49
CA THR A 97 -7.51 4.76 -4.30
C THR A 97 -7.02 6.13 -4.77
N VAL A 98 -6.39 6.93 -3.89
CA VAL A 98 -5.82 8.23 -4.31
C VAL A 98 -4.64 8.04 -5.28
N ALA A 99 -3.83 7.00 -5.11
CA ALA A 99 -2.74 6.68 -6.05
C ALA A 99 -3.25 6.44 -7.48
N GLN A 100 -4.42 5.79 -7.65
CA GLN A 100 -5.04 5.58 -8.97
C GLN A 100 -5.45 6.89 -9.65
N LEU A 101 -5.71 7.94 -8.86
CA LEU A 101 -6.11 9.26 -9.34
C LEU A 101 -4.93 10.19 -9.60
N ARG A 102 -3.68 9.74 -9.41
CA ARG A 102 -2.53 10.62 -9.47
C ARG A 102 -2.37 11.35 -10.82
N ASP A 103 -2.71 10.71 -11.92
CA ASP A 103 -2.58 11.32 -13.26
C ASP A 103 -3.68 12.35 -13.54
N SER A 104 -4.91 12.09 -13.09
CA SER A 104 -6.07 12.97 -13.33
C SER A 104 -6.24 14.05 -12.27
N GLN A 105 -5.82 13.78 -11.03
CA GLN A 105 -5.95 14.63 -9.85
C GLN A 105 -4.66 14.61 -9.00
N PRO A 106 -3.53 15.08 -9.54
CA PRO A 106 -2.23 15.01 -8.85
C PRO A 106 -2.20 15.73 -7.50
N GLN A 107 -3.02 16.77 -7.34
CA GLN A 107 -3.08 17.52 -6.09
C GLN A 107 -3.63 16.68 -4.94
N ALA A 108 -4.61 15.80 -5.18
CA ALA A 108 -5.17 14.92 -4.16
C ALA A 108 -4.09 13.97 -3.60
N TRP A 109 -3.22 13.44 -4.47
CA TRP A 109 -2.07 12.65 -4.07
C TRP A 109 -1.08 13.47 -3.24
N VAL A 110 -0.70 14.65 -3.72
CA VAL A 110 0.26 15.51 -3.01
C VAL A 110 -0.25 15.91 -1.63
N ASP A 111 -1.53 16.26 -1.50
CA ASP A 111 -2.14 16.66 -0.25
C ASP A 111 -2.22 15.49 0.74
N LEU A 112 -2.61 14.29 0.28
CA LEU A 112 -2.65 13.09 1.11
C LEU A 112 -1.27 12.72 1.65
N ILE A 113 -0.24 12.74 0.80
CA ILE A 113 1.12 12.35 1.20
C ILE A 113 1.75 13.40 2.11
N LYS A 114 1.44 14.68 1.91
CA LYS A 114 1.86 15.76 2.82
C LYS A 114 1.18 15.66 4.19
N SER A 115 -0.09 15.24 4.26
CA SER A 115 -0.82 15.17 5.53
C SER A 115 -0.20 14.17 6.52
N VAL A 116 0.56 13.20 6.01
CA VAL A 116 1.30 12.21 6.81
C VAL A 116 2.81 12.47 6.89
N GLY A 117 3.27 13.67 6.51
CA GLY A 117 4.68 14.08 6.64
C GLY A 117 5.64 13.39 5.67
N LEU A 118 5.14 12.98 4.50
CA LEU A 118 5.92 12.31 3.45
C LEU A 118 6.14 13.22 2.23
N GLU A 119 6.16 14.54 2.42
CA GLU A 119 6.25 15.54 1.35
C GLU A 119 7.48 15.37 0.44
N ALA A 120 8.57 14.82 0.97
CA ALA A 120 9.81 14.59 0.24
C ALA A 120 9.65 13.58 -0.91
N ILE A 121 8.66 12.68 -0.81
CA ILE A 121 8.38 11.67 -1.84
C ILE A 121 7.15 11.99 -2.71
N ALA A 122 6.35 13.00 -2.35
CA ALA A 122 5.08 13.30 -3.02
C ALA A 122 5.21 13.49 -4.54
N ASN A 123 6.33 14.08 -4.99
CA ASN A 123 6.59 14.37 -6.40
C ASN A 123 7.46 13.30 -7.12
N LYS A 124 7.89 12.23 -6.43
CA LYS A 124 8.68 11.15 -7.04
C LYS A 124 7.84 10.34 -8.01
N PRO A 125 8.35 9.86 -9.14
CA PRO A 125 7.52 9.15 -10.13
C PRO A 125 7.02 7.81 -9.57
N PHE A 126 5.85 7.35 -10.04
CA PHE A 126 5.53 5.92 -9.96
C PHE A 126 6.49 5.20 -10.90
N VAL A 127 7.22 4.24 -10.35
CA VAL A 127 8.14 3.43 -11.14
C VAL A 127 7.51 2.05 -11.33
N ASN A 128 7.50 1.59 -12.58
CA ASN A 128 7.27 0.18 -12.85
C ASN A 128 8.47 -0.56 -12.30
N CYS A 129 8.28 -1.18 -11.14
CA CYS A 129 9.25 -2.11 -10.59
C CYS A 129 8.64 -3.48 -10.54
N CYS A 130 9.54 -4.45 -10.46
CA CYS A 130 9.29 -5.71 -9.80
C CYS A 130 8.42 -6.66 -10.59
N THR A 131 9.08 -7.59 -11.28
CA THR A 131 8.48 -8.88 -11.55
C THR A 131 8.61 -9.74 -10.29
N ALA A 132 7.52 -10.37 -9.86
CA ALA A 132 7.58 -11.36 -8.79
C ALA A 132 8.50 -12.50 -9.27
N SER A 133 9.59 -12.71 -8.55
CA SER A 133 10.47 -13.85 -8.81
C SER A 133 9.84 -15.05 -8.10
N ASN A 134 9.27 -15.98 -8.87
CA ASN A 134 8.79 -17.27 -8.37
C ASN A 134 9.95 -18.18 -8.01
#